data_AF-A0A0C9TE19-F1
#
_entry.id   AF-A0A0C9TE19-F1
#
_cell.length_a   1.000
_cell.length_b   1.000
_cell.length_c   1.000
_cell.angle_alpha   90.00
_cell.angle_beta   90.00
_cell.angle_gamma   90.00
#
_symmetry.space_group_name_H-M   'P 1'
#
loop_
_entity.id
_entity.type
_entity.pdbx_description
1 polymer ?
#
loop_
_entity_poly.entity_id
_entity_poly.type
_entity_poly.pdbx_seq_one_letter_code
_entity_poly.pdbx_strand_id
1 'polypeptide(L)'
;MTRAGAKKAEARAFFADALGDVPDGASTWAGDATVGFRGTAVQIASLADPPLPLVHAVLWELAELSFRSDLLTLDKALVPQLWDAPIREAQYLAVFSSEVIGGTWDTPLPQQHQGLFWGALSNPRALDFADVFRLLLSAWPLAPRGIEEPLLVTIPQNELQKKVNMLMEFYVQTFFFSTGRPPVVPRGYPGSWVA
;
A
#
# COMPACT_ATOMS: atom_id res chain seq x y z
N MET A 1 -31.47 -10.51 -18.96
CA MET A 1 -30.90 -9.57 -17.96
C MET A 1 -29.88 -10.35 -17.13
N THR A 2 -28.62 -9.92 -17.07
CA THR A 2 -27.57 -10.67 -16.36
C THR A 2 -27.61 -10.40 -14.85
N ARG A 3 -27.16 -11.35 -14.04
CA ARG A 3 -27.10 -11.25 -12.56
C ARG A 3 -26.32 -10.01 -12.08
N ALA A 4 -25.35 -9.55 -12.86
CA ALA A 4 -24.62 -8.30 -12.62
C ALA A 4 -25.48 -7.04 -12.86
N GLY A 5 -26.36 -7.06 -13.88
CA GLY A 5 -27.31 -5.98 -14.15
C GLY A 5 -28.32 -5.79 -13.02
N ALA A 6 -28.78 -6.89 -12.40
CA ALA A 6 -29.67 -6.84 -11.25
C ALA A 6 -29.01 -6.20 -10.02
N LYS A 7 -27.76 -6.58 -9.70
CA LYS A 7 -27.01 -6.01 -8.57
C LYS A 7 -26.69 -4.52 -8.75
N LYS A 8 -26.41 -4.08 -9.98
CA LYS A 8 -26.18 -2.66 -10.30
C LYS A 8 -27.45 -1.83 -10.10
N ALA A 9 -28.61 -2.37 -10.46
CA ALA A 9 -29.91 -1.72 -10.25
C ALA A 9 -30.25 -1.60 -8.75
N GLU A 10 -29.99 -2.66 -7.99
CA GLU A 10 -30.24 -2.70 -6.54
C GLU A 10 -29.34 -1.72 -5.77
N ALA A 11 -28.06 -1.63 -6.13
CA ALA A 11 -27.14 -0.64 -5.54
C ALA A 11 -27.55 0.81 -5.90
N ARG A 12 -27.98 1.06 -7.15
CA ARG A 12 -28.49 2.38 -7.55
C ARG A 12 -29.74 2.77 -6.74
N ALA A 13 -30.69 1.86 -6.56
CA ALA A 13 -31.88 2.12 -5.76
C ALA A 13 -31.56 2.44 -4.29
N PHE A 14 -30.49 1.86 -3.74
CA PHE A 14 -30.09 2.08 -2.36
C PHE A 14 -29.35 3.41 -2.13
N PHE A 15 -28.59 3.90 -3.12
CA PHE A 15 -27.74 5.08 -2.97
C PHE A 15 -28.22 6.33 -3.73
N ALA A 16 -29.27 6.23 -4.55
CA ALA A 16 -29.75 7.32 -5.40
C ALA A 16 -30.13 8.58 -4.61
N ASP A 17 -30.82 8.46 -3.48
CA ASP A 17 -31.24 9.64 -2.70
C ASP A 17 -30.06 10.41 -2.06
N ALA A 18 -28.92 9.76 -1.85
CA ALA A 18 -27.71 10.39 -1.29
C ALA A 18 -26.84 11.07 -2.35
N LEU A 19 -27.06 10.75 -3.63
CA LEU A 19 -26.34 11.28 -4.78
C LEU A 19 -27.33 12.14 -5.56
N GLY A 20 -27.44 13.42 -5.22
CA GLY A 20 -28.41 14.34 -5.82
C GLY A 20 -28.48 14.24 -7.36
N ASP A 21 -29.66 14.54 -7.92
CA ASP A 21 -30.04 14.32 -9.33
C ASP A 21 -28.88 14.58 -10.31
N VAL A 22 -28.22 13.49 -10.75
CA VAL A 22 -27.32 13.52 -11.90
C VAL A 22 -28.19 13.27 -13.13
N PRO A 23 -28.34 14.24 -14.04
CA PRO A 23 -29.19 14.06 -15.23
C PRO A 23 -28.81 12.81 -16.02
N ASP A 24 -29.79 12.17 -16.67
CA ASP A 24 -29.52 11.03 -17.54
C ASP A 24 -28.56 11.45 -18.68
N GLY A 25 -27.36 10.85 -18.68
CA GLY A 25 -26.27 11.18 -19.60
C GLY A 25 -25.31 12.28 -19.11
N ALA A 26 -25.60 12.94 -17.99
CA ALA A 26 -24.63 13.80 -17.33
C ALA A 26 -23.57 12.94 -16.65
N SER A 27 -22.32 13.10 -17.10
CA SER A 27 -21.17 12.60 -16.36
C SER A 27 -20.81 13.65 -15.32
N THR A 28 -20.58 13.23 -14.06
CA THR A 28 -19.88 14.04 -13.06
C THR A 28 -18.47 14.45 -13.52
N TRP A 29 -17.98 13.83 -14.61
CA TRP A 29 -16.70 14.04 -15.25
C TRP A 29 -16.81 14.79 -16.60
N ALA A 30 -17.87 15.56 -16.82
CA ALA A 30 -18.04 16.34 -18.05
C ALA A 30 -17.00 17.47 -18.12
N GLY A 31 -16.04 17.33 -19.04
CA GLY A 31 -15.05 18.37 -19.36
C GLY A 31 -13.80 17.83 -20.04
N ASP A 32 -13.16 18.67 -20.88
CA ASP A 32 -11.94 18.34 -21.62
C ASP A 32 -10.65 18.66 -20.83
N ALA A 33 -10.79 19.02 -19.55
CA ALA A 33 -9.66 19.34 -18.70
C ALA A 33 -8.80 18.10 -18.45
N THR A 34 -7.51 18.33 -18.31
CA THR A 34 -6.52 17.31 -17.93
C THR A 34 -6.05 17.53 -16.51
N VAL A 35 -5.84 16.43 -15.79
CA VAL A 35 -5.21 16.41 -14.47
C VAL A 35 -3.93 15.60 -14.52
N GLY A 36 -2.91 16.04 -13.79
CA GLY A 36 -1.67 15.28 -13.63
C GLY A 36 -1.86 14.14 -12.64
N PHE A 37 -1.33 12.97 -12.98
CA PHE A 37 -1.19 11.84 -12.08
C PHE A 37 0.14 11.14 -12.36
N ARG A 38 1.10 11.24 -11.43
CA ARG A 38 2.37 10.51 -11.48
C ARG A 38 3.12 10.70 -12.80
N GLY A 39 3.22 11.95 -13.24
CA GLY A 39 3.87 12.32 -14.51
C GLY A 39 3.05 11.99 -15.76
N THR A 40 1.80 11.54 -15.61
CA THR A 40 0.88 11.26 -16.72
C THR A 40 -0.27 12.27 -16.73
N ALA A 41 -0.57 12.84 -17.91
CA ALA A 41 -1.76 13.66 -18.09
C ALA A 41 -2.98 12.75 -18.31
N VAL A 42 -4.00 12.88 -17.46
CA VAL A 42 -5.25 12.13 -17.52
C VAL A 42 -6.38 13.09 -17.90
N GLN A 43 -7.10 12.79 -18.97
CA GLN A 43 -8.30 13.56 -19.31
C GLN A 43 -9.42 13.24 -18.31
N ILE A 44 -10.08 14.25 -17.77
CA ILE A 44 -11.16 14.07 -16.80
C ILE A 44 -12.29 13.22 -17.42
N ALA A 45 -12.63 13.45 -18.68
CA ALA A 45 -13.64 12.67 -19.39
C ALA A 45 -13.34 11.16 -19.43
N SER A 46 -12.06 10.74 -19.43
CA SER A 46 -11.71 9.31 -19.43
C SER A 46 -11.93 8.64 -18.08
N LEU A 47 -12.14 9.39 -16.99
CA LEU A 47 -12.43 8.82 -15.66
C LEU A 47 -13.81 8.16 -15.58
N ALA A 48 -14.72 8.43 -16.52
CA ALA A 48 -15.98 7.70 -16.63
C ALA A 48 -15.79 6.24 -17.08
N ASP A 49 -14.73 5.96 -17.84
CA ASP A 49 -14.31 4.62 -18.26
C ASP A 49 -12.76 4.55 -18.30
N PRO A 50 -12.12 4.50 -17.11
CA PRO A 50 -10.68 4.71 -17.00
C PRO A 50 -9.91 3.54 -17.63
N PRO A 51 -8.79 3.82 -18.33
CA PRO A 51 -7.96 2.77 -18.87
C PRO A 51 -7.43 1.89 -17.74
N LEU A 52 -7.42 0.56 -17.94
CA LEU A 52 -7.04 -0.41 -16.91
C LEU A 52 -5.69 -0.12 -16.22
N PRO A 53 -4.63 0.34 -16.93
CA PRO A 53 -3.38 0.74 -16.29
C PRO A 53 -3.55 1.87 -15.26
N LEU A 54 -4.43 2.84 -15.52
CA LEU A 54 -4.73 3.93 -14.59
C LEU A 54 -5.43 3.40 -13.34
N VAL A 55 -6.42 2.52 -13.51
CA VAL A 55 -7.12 1.87 -12.38
C VAL A 55 -6.13 1.11 -11.51
N HIS A 56 -5.25 0.31 -12.11
CA HIS A 56 -4.23 -0.45 -11.39
C HIS A 56 -3.26 0.46 -10.63
N ALA A 57 -2.81 1.53 -11.26
CA ALA A 57 -1.91 2.51 -10.65
C ALA A 57 -2.55 3.20 -9.43
N VAL A 58 -3.79 3.67 -9.57
CA VAL A 58 -4.55 4.32 -8.48
C VAL A 58 -4.82 3.33 -7.34
N LEU A 59 -5.25 2.10 -7.64
CA LEU A 59 -5.50 1.09 -6.62
C LEU A 59 -4.21 0.67 -5.89
N TRP A 60 -3.10 0.58 -6.60
CA TRP A 60 -1.80 0.29 -5.99
C TRP A 60 -1.36 1.42 -5.06
N GLU A 61 -1.44 2.67 -5.52
CA GLU A 61 -1.11 3.83 -4.71
C GLU A 61 -2.00 3.88 -3.45
N LEU A 62 -3.31 3.70 -3.60
CA LEU A 62 -4.23 3.65 -2.46
C LEU A 62 -3.87 2.55 -1.46
N ALA A 63 -3.48 1.36 -1.94
CA ALA A 63 -3.03 0.28 -1.08
C ALA A 63 -1.71 0.63 -0.35
N GLU A 64 -0.75 1.25 -1.05
CA GLU A 64 0.50 1.71 -0.46
C GLU A 64 0.23 2.78 0.63
N LEU A 65 -0.55 3.82 0.31
CA LEU A 65 -0.98 4.86 1.25
C LEU A 65 -1.66 4.27 2.50
N SER A 66 -2.56 3.31 2.30
CA SER A 66 -3.29 2.64 3.37
C SER A 66 -2.34 1.82 4.25
N PHE A 67 -1.42 1.04 3.66
CA PHE A 67 -0.43 0.27 4.41
C PHE A 67 0.46 1.18 5.26
N ARG A 68 0.96 2.30 4.70
CA ARG A 68 1.77 3.27 5.44
C ARG A 68 1.02 3.83 6.64
N SER A 69 -0.22 4.24 6.41
CA SER A 69 -1.08 4.82 7.45
C SER A 69 -1.42 3.81 8.55
N ASP A 70 -1.75 2.57 8.16
CA ASP A 70 -2.03 1.46 9.07
C ASP A 70 -0.78 1.14 9.92
N LEU A 71 0.40 1.06 9.30
CA LEU A 71 1.66 0.79 10.01
C LEU A 71 2.04 1.92 10.98
N LEU A 72 1.97 3.17 10.54
CA LEU A 72 2.28 4.35 11.35
C LEU A 72 1.39 4.44 12.59
N THR A 73 0.08 4.28 12.38
CA THR A 73 -0.91 4.38 13.46
C THR A 73 -0.72 3.27 14.47
N LEU A 74 -0.50 2.04 14.00
CA LEU A 74 -0.26 0.90 14.88
C LEU A 74 1.06 1.05 15.66
N ASP A 75 2.14 1.45 15.00
CA ASP A 75 3.45 1.66 15.65
C ASP A 75 3.35 2.70 16.77
N LYS A 76 2.70 3.84 16.50
CA LYS A 76 2.47 4.90 17.50
C LYS A 76 1.60 4.44 18.67
N ALA A 77 0.62 3.57 18.41
CA ALA A 77 -0.25 3.05 19.46
C ALA A 77 0.45 2.03 20.36
N LEU A 78 1.33 1.19 19.80
CA LEU A 78 2.01 0.13 20.54
C LEU A 78 3.24 0.61 21.31
N VAL A 79 3.99 1.55 20.75
CA VAL A 79 5.25 2.05 21.33
C VAL A 79 5.33 3.58 21.30
N PRO A 80 4.35 4.30 21.89
CA PRO A 80 4.28 5.76 21.82
C PRO A 80 5.56 6.44 22.33
N GLN A 81 6.20 5.89 23.36
CA GLN A 81 7.43 6.42 23.96
C GLN A 81 8.64 6.44 23.00
N LEU A 82 8.63 5.64 21.93
CA LEU A 82 9.71 5.64 20.95
C LEU A 82 9.58 6.78 19.93
N TRP A 83 8.38 7.37 19.81
CA TRP A 83 8.10 8.45 18.86
C TRP A 83 8.52 9.84 19.34
N ASP A 84 8.95 9.96 20.60
CA ASP A 84 9.55 11.20 21.13
C ASP A 84 10.95 11.46 20.55
N ALA A 85 11.58 10.43 19.96
CA ALA A 85 12.90 10.51 19.35
C ALA A 85 12.81 10.51 17.81
N PRO A 86 13.55 11.40 17.11
CA PRO A 86 13.49 11.50 15.64
C PRO A 86 13.98 10.23 14.93
N ILE A 87 14.72 9.37 15.63
CA ILE A 87 15.20 8.10 15.08
C ILE A 87 14.06 7.15 14.69
N ARG A 88 12.92 7.18 15.40
CA ARG A 88 11.80 6.28 15.11
C ARG A 88 11.08 6.66 13.82
N GLU A 89 10.91 7.96 13.58
CA GLU A 89 10.38 8.47 12.32
C GLU A 89 11.30 8.10 11.14
N ALA A 90 12.62 8.26 11.30
CA ALA A 90 13.59 7.86 10.29
C ALA A 90 13.52 6.35 9.97
N GLN A 91 13.39 5.49 10.99
CA GLN A 91 13.21 4.04 10.81
C GLN A 91 11.90 3.74 10.05
N TYR A 92 10.80 4.36 10.45
CA TYR A 92 9.51 4.19 9.77
C TYR A 92 9.59 4.59 8.29
N LEU A 93 10.18 5.75 7.99
CA LEU A 93 10.33 6.22 6.61
C LEU A 93 11.21 5.29 5.77
N ALA A 94 12.27 4.72 6.37
CA ALA A 94 13.21 3.82 5.70
C ALA A 94 12.63 2.43 5.36
N VAL A 95 11.46 2.05 5.90
CA VAL A 95 10.73 0.85 5.45
C VAL A 95 10.32 0.96 3.99
N PHE A 96 10.15 2.20 3.50
CA PHE A 96 9.63 2.48 2.18
C PHE A 96 10.73 3.02 1.27
N SER A 97 10.65 2.72 -0.03
CA SER A 97 11.66 3.17 -0.98
C SER A 97 11.69 4.69 -1.20
N SER A 98 10.67 5.43 -0.71
CA SER A 98 10.35 6.86 -1.00
C SER A 98 10.23 7.13 -2.52
N GLU A 99 9.10 7.56 -3.09
CA GLU A 99 8.56 8.94 -3.08
C GLU A 99 7.02 8.97 -3.16
N VAL A 100 6.36 7.82 -2.95
CA VAL A 100 4.90 7.69 -3.18
C VAL A 100 4.08 8.68 -2.32
N ILE A 101 4.58 9.18 -1.19
CA ILE A 101 3.81 10.09 -0.30
C ILE A 101 4.49 11.45 -0.09
N GLY A 102 5.71 11.66 -0.61
CA GLY A 102 6.52 12.84 -0.28
C GLY A 102 7.19 13.53 -1.45
N GLY A 103 7.23 12.90 -2.64
CA GLY A 103 7.58 13.59 -3.88
C GLY A 103 6.40 14.43 -4.36
N THR A 104 6.67 15.43 -5.20
CA THR A 104 5.62 16.16 -5.90
C THR A 104 4.62 15.18 -6.53
N TRP A 105 3.35 15.55 -6.62
CA TRP A 105 2.28 14.73 -7.26
C TRP A 105 2.62 14.25 -8.68
N ASP A 106 3.69 14.81 -9.26
CA ASP A 106 4.25 14.52 -10.57
C ASP A 106 5.37 13.48 -10.59
N THR A 107 5.87 12.98 -9.44
CA THR A 107 6.88 11.90 -9.44
C THR A 107 6.30 10.67 -10.15
N PRO A 108 6.95 10.13 -11.19
CA PRO A 108 6.52 8.91 -11.86
C PRO A 108 6.43 7.72 -10.91
N LEU A 109 5.46 6.83 -11.16
CA LEU A 109 5.40 5.56 -10.44
C LEU A 109 6.67 4.72 -10.69
N PRO A 110 7.09 3.89 -9.73
CA PRO A 110 8.22 3.00 -9.91
C PRO A 110 8.03 2.13 -11.15
N GLN A 111 9.06 2.02 -12.00
CA GLN A 111 9.00 1.15 -13.18
C GLN A 111 9.25 -0.33 -12.86
N GLN A 112 9.65 -0.63 -11.62
CA GLN A 112 9.97 -1.97 -11.14
C GLN A 112 9.35 -2.19 -9.77
N HIS A 113 9.11 -3.45 -9.41
CA HIS A 113 8.72 -3.80 -8.05
C HIS A 113 9.85 -3.40 -7.08
N GLN A 114 9.59 -2.37 -6.28
CA GLN A 114 10.50 -1.86 -5.26
C GLN A 114 9.75 -1.76 -3.94
N GLY A 115 10.49 -1.89 -2.83
CA GLY A 115 9.94 -1.76 -1.48
C GLY A 115 9.79 -3.09 -0.75
N LEU A 116 9.07 -3.03 0.35
CA LEU A 116 8.99 -4.09 1.34
C LEU A 116 8.44 -5.41 0.75
N PHE A 117 9.23 -6.48 0.89
CA PHE A 117 8.96 -7.85 0.39
C PHE A 117 8.84 -8.00 -1.13
N TRP A 118 9.33 -7.02 -1.89
CA TRP A 118 9.38 -7.07 -3.34
C TRP A 118 10.82 -7.18 -3.84
N GLY A 119 11.04 -8.13 -4.74
CA GLY A 119 12.36 -8.53 -5.22
C GLY A 119 12.87 -9.80 -4.54
N ALA A 120 13.92 -10.40 -5.11
CA ALA A 120 14.57 -11.54 -4.47
C ALA A 120 15.28 -11.07 -3.19
N LEU A 121 15.19 -11.83 -2.09
CA LEU A 121 15.92 -11.53 -0.84
C LEU A 121 17.45 -11.60 -1.01
N SER A 122 17.94 -12.09 -2.15
CA SER A 122 19.33 -11.96 -2.58
C SER A 122 19.69 -10.55 -3.08
N ASN A 123 18.71 -9.70 -3.37
CA ASN A 123 18.92 -8.29 -3.69
C ASN A 123 19.14 -7.52 -2.37
N PRO A 124 20.34 -6.93 -2.14
CA PRO A 124 20.63 -6.20 -0.91
C PRO A 124 19.61 -5.11 -0.59
N ARG A 125 19.12 -4.40 -1.61
CA ARG A 125 18.15 -3.31 -1.43
C ARG A 125 16.79 -3.81 -0.94
N ALA A 126 16.34 -4.97 -1.42
CA ALA A 126 15.09 -5.58 -0.95
C ALA A 126 15.23 -6.10 0.49
N LEU A 127 16.42 -6.61 0.81
CA LEU A 127 16.77 -7.06 2.16
C LEU A 127 16.83 -5.89 3.15
N ASP A 128 17.37 -4.74 2.74
CA ASP A 128 17.44 -3.53 3.56
C ASP A 128 16.04 -3.07 4.01
N PHE A 129 15.06 -3.03 3.08
CA PHE A 129 13.68 -2.70 3.45
C PHE A 129 13.08 -3.69 4.44
N ALA A 130 13.32 -4.99 4.23
CA ALA A 130 12.84 -6.03 5.12
C ALA A 130 13.50 -5.95 6.52
N ASP A 131 14.79 -5.61 6.59
CA ASP A 131 15.52 -5.48 7.86
C ASP A 131 15.09 -4.23 8.64
N VAL A 132 14.82 -3.12 7.98
CA VAL A 132 14.26 -1.93 8.63
C VAL A 132 12.85 -2.21 9.14
N PHE A 133 12.03 -2.90 8.37
CA PHE A 133 10.69 -3.32 8.83
C PHE A 133 10.77 -4.27 10.02
N ARG A 134 11.73 -5.21 10.00
CA ARG A 134 12.04 -6.06 11.15
C ARG A 134 12.41 -5.24 12.38
N LEU A 135 13.30 -4.26 12.24
CA LEU A 135 13.71 -3.38 13.33
C LEU A 135 12.55 -2.58 13.91
N LEU A 136 11.60 -2.16 13.06
CA LEU A 136 10.38 -1.49 13.50
C LEU A 136 9.52 -2.44 14.35
N LEU A 137 9.22 -3.63 13.83
CA LEU A 137 8.40 -4.65 14.50
C LEU A 137 9.05 -5.24 15.75
N SER A 138 10.38 -5.34 15.83
CA SER A 138 11.07 -5.92 16.99
C SER A 138 10.87 -5.11 18.28
N ALA A 139 10.48 -3.85 18.17
CA ALA A 139 10.15 -3.02 19.31
C ALA A 139 8.73 -3.26 19.85
N TRP A 140 7.86 -3.95 19.10
CA TRP A 140 6.47 -4.16 19.48
C TRP A 140 6.35 -5.17 20.63
N PRO A 141 5.31 -5.05 21.48
CA PRO A 141 4.99 -6.07 22.46
C PRO A 141 4.81 -7.44 21.80
N LEU A 142 5.30 -8.49 22.46
CA LEU A 142 5.18 -9.89 22.01
C LEU A 142 5.89 -10.20 20.67
N ALA A 143 6.84 -9.37 20.25
CA ALA A 143 7.70 -9.66 19.11
C ALA A 143 8.31 -11.08 19.21
N PRO A 144 8.20 -11.92 18.17
CA PRO A 144 8.80 -13.25 18.18
C PRO A 144 10.33 -13.18 18.31
N ARG A 145 10.93 -14.06 19.12
CA ARG A 145 12.41 -14.07 19.31
C ARG A 145 13.20 -14.16 18.01
N GLY A 146 12.65 -14.80 16.98
CA GLY A 146 13.32 -14.97 15.69
C GLY A 146 13.47 -13.67 14.87
N ILE A 147 12.78 -12.58 15.23
CA ILE A 147 12.83 -11.28 14.53
C ILE A 147 13.76 -10.26 15.20
N GLU A 148 14.41 -10.61 16.31
CA GLU A 148 15.37 -9.72 17.00
C GLU A 148 16.68 -9.57 16.21
N GLU A 149 17.08 -10.63 15.49
CA GLU A 149 18.33 -10.70 14.73
C GLU A 149 18.23 -10.01 13.37
N PRO A 150 19.24 -9.24 12.93
CA PRO A 150 19.29 -8.65 11.61
C PRO A 150 19.13 -9.65 10.46
N LEU A 151 18.47 -9.24 9.38
CA LEU A 151 18.42 -9.97 8.13
C LEU A 151 19.70 -9.68 7.33
N LEU A 152 20.53 -10.71 7.15
CA LEU A 152 21.82 -10.60 6.46
C LEU A 152 21.83 -11.43 5.18
N VAL A 153 22.54 -10.94 4.15
CA VAL A 153 22.68 -11.64 2.86
C VAL A 153 23.40 -12.99 2.98
N THR A 154 24.12 -13.20 4.08
CA THR A 154 24.81 -14.46 4.40
C THR A 154 23.87 -15.56 4.90
N ILE A 155 22.64 -15.20 5.32
CA ILE A 155 21.65 -16.17 5.77
C ILE A 155 21.12 -16.95 4.55
N PRO A 156 20.99 -18.29 4.65
CA PRO A 156 20.39 -19.09 3.58
C PRO A 156 19.01 -18.57 3.13
N GLN A 157 18.75 -18.53 1.82
CA GLN A 157 17.54 -17.91 1.28
C GLN A 157 16.24 -18.52 1.83
N ASN A 158 16.22 -19.83 2.08
CA ASN A 158 15.09 -20.52 2.69
C ASN A 158 14.83 -20.07 4.13
N GLU A 159 15.88 -19.73 4.88
CA GLU A 159 15.78 -19.21 6.25
C GLU A 159 15.36 -17.74 6.24
N LEU A 160 15.92 -16.92 5.34
CA LEU A 160 15.46 -15.54 5.12
C LEU A 160 13.98 -15.49 4.79
N GLN A 161 13.50 -16.36 3.91
CA GLN A 161 12.08 -16.41 3.55
C GLN A 161 11.20 -16.77 4.76
N LYS A 162 11.64 -17.70 5.63
CA LYS A 162 10.92 -18.03 6.86
C LYS A 162 10.84 -16.83 7.81
N LYS A 163 11.94 -16.11 8.00
CA LYS A 163 11.97 -14.89 8.84
C LYS A 163 11.05 -13.80 8.28
N VAL A 164 11.07 -13.58 6.97
CA VAL A 164 10.17 -12.64 6.26
C VAL A 164 8.69 -13.02 6.43
N ASN A 165 8.34 -14.30 6.27
CA ASN A 165 6.97 -14.76 6.47
C ASN A 165 6.51 -14.55 7.91
N MET A 166 7.37 -14.82 8.89
CA MET A 166 7.09 -14.60 10.31
C MET A 166 6.90 -13.10 10.62
N LEU A 167 7.66 -12.21 9.99
CA LEU A 167 7.46 -10.75 10.12
C LEU A 167 6.08 -10.31 9.62
N MET A 168 5.68 -10.80 8.45
CA MET A 168 4.37 -10.50 7.88
C MET A 168 3.23 -11.07 8.71
N GLU A 169 3.36 -12.31 9.18
CA GLU A 169 2.37 -12.93 10.05
C GLU A 169 2.22 -12.15 11.36
N PHE A 170 3.33 -11.76 11.98
CA PHE A 170 3.33 -10.96 13.20
C PHE A 170 2.67 -9.60 13.01
N TYR A 171 2.97 -8.88 11.92
CA TYR A 171 2.31 -7.63 11.57
C TYR A 171 0.78 -7.82 11.43
N VAL A 172 0.37 -8.80 10.62
CA VAL A 172 -1.05 -9.05 10.33
C VAL A 172 -1.84 -9.42 11.59
N GLN A 173 -1.29 -10.32 12.40
CA GLN A 173 -1.92 -10.73 13.65
C GLN A 173 -2.00 -9.56 14.64
N THR A 174 -0.90 -8.83 14.84
CA THR A 174 -0.87 -7.69 15.78
C THR A 174 -1.88 -6.62 15.37
N PHE A 175 -1.96 -6.30 14.09
CA PHE A 175 -2.94 -5.34 13.58
C PHE A 175 -4.38 -5.83 13.79
N PHE A 176 -4.66 -7.09 13.46
CA PHE A 176 -5.99 -7.66 13.63
C PHE A 176 -6.44 -7.64 15.09
N PHE A 177 -5.58 -8.08 16.02
CA PHE A 177 -5.90 -8.08 17.45
C PHE A 177 -6.03 -6.67 18.03
N SER A 178 -5.34 -5.68 17.47
CA SER A 178 -5.41 -4.29 17.93
C SER A 178 -6.63 -3.53 17.41
N THR A 179 -7.10 -3.85 16.19
CA THR A 179 -8.10 -3.05 15.47
C THR A 179 -9.42 -3.78 15.19
N GLY A 180 -9.44 -5.11 15.30
CA GLY A 180 -10.59 -5.94 14.95
C GLY A 180 -10.82 -6.16 13.45
N ARG A 181 -9.90 -5.70 12.58
CA ARG A 181 -9.99 -5.91 11.12
C ARG A 181 -8.64 -6.34 10.52
N PRO A 182 -8.64 -6.97 9.33
CA PRO A 182 -7.39 -7.20 8.59
C PRO A 182 -6.70 -5.89 8.17
N PRO A 183 -5.36 -5.82 8.18
CA PRO A 183 -4.63 -4.68 7.62
C PRO A 183 -4.60 -4.72 6.09
N VAL A 184 -4.23 -3.60 5.50
CA VAL A 184 -3.68 -3.60 4.14
C VAL A 184 -2.24 -4.10 4.19
N VAL A 185 -1.87 -5.03 3.31
CA VAL A 185 -0.51 -5.56 3.19
C VAL A 185 0.22 -4.91 2.01
N PRO A 186 1.56 -4.82 2.04
CA PRO A 186 2.35 -4.34 0.91
C PRO A 186 1.94 -5.05 -0.39
N ARG A 187 1.85 -4.29 -1.50
CA ARG A 187 1.49 -4.84 -2.81
C ARG A 187 2.54 -4.53 -3.86
N GLY A 188 2.78 -5.48 -4.75
CA GLY A 188 3.72 -5.31 -5.84
C GLY A 188 3.14 -4.35 -6.87
N TYR A 189 3.99 -3.44 -7.38
CA TYR A 189 3.59 -2.50 -8.42
C TYR A 189 3.06 -3.21 -9.68
N PRO A 190 1.93 -2.81 -10.28
CA PRO A 190 1.36 -3.43 -11.48
C PRO A 190 2.12 -3.13 -12.79
N GLY A 191 3.39 -2.76 -12.76
CA GLY A 191 4.17 -2.36 -13.93
C GLY A 191 4.52 -3.47 -14.92
N SER A 192 4.21 -4.73 -14.59
CA SER A 192 4.53 -5.92 -15.37
C SER A 192 3.32 -6.63 -15.99
N TRP A 193 2.13 -6.02 -15.99
CA TRP A 193 0.92 -6.63 -16.59
C TRP A 193 0.81 -6.41 -18.11
N VAL A 194 1.95 -6.23 -18.78
CA VAL A 194 2.06 -6.39 -20.23
C VAL A 194 2.76 -7.74 -20.44
N ALA A 195 1.95 -8.79 -20.60
CA ALA A 195 2.37 -10.04 -21.23
C ALA A 195 2.27 -9.88 -22.76
#